data_AF-A0A803MWF0-F1
#
_entry.id   AF-A0A803MWF0-F1
#
_cell.length_a   1.000
_cell.length_b   1.000
_cell.length_c   1.000
_cell.angle_alpha   90.00
_cell.angle_beta   90.00
_cell.angle_gamma   90.00
#
_symmetry.space_group_name_H-M   'P 1'
#
loop_
_entity.id
_entity.type
_entity.pdbx_description
1 polymer ?
#
loop_
_entity_poly.entity_id
_entity_poly.type
_entity_poly.pdbx_seq_one_letter_code
_entity_poly.pdbx_strand_id
1 'polypeptide(L)'
;MQTLFFPSLQVLELTGMTELKGWWKGVEAIESTNDSESTSSSEIVGAGRQYDDHHQLSMQFCNLSKLIIQNCPKLKFLPHCPKVEVLTLTGTNERLSVLKMATTTASCSVSGRAELKLKELTMDNVEDQLMSLPKQCLHQLSSLTVEWDGKLVNTKSLGEAFAALSYSLRRLKFSYCLNLRSISQGLEHLTKLEKLEFFECEVFDVSVNEQPTTSKEGDEMMPWKAFKTNLRFLLFSRLSKMVSLPSGLQHLTNLRCLLLMLNLEFREIPEWISCLSSLEELQLIDCPKLTYLPEGLSKLISLNSLIIIECPELTERCRRPNGLDCPKFHHVPIVIVKDSW
;
A
#
# COMPACT_ATOMS: atom_id res chain seq x y z
N MET A 1 13.42 -27.95 23.66
CA MET A 1 12.22 -27.32 24.26
C MET A 1 11.89 -26.07 23.46
N GLN A 2 10.67 -25.92 22.94
CA GLN A 2 10.20 -24.64 22.41
C GLN A 2 10.05 -23.67 23.59
N THR A 3 10.92 -22.67 23.68
CA THR A 3 10.77 -21.60 24.66
C THR A 3 9.78 -20.58 24.09
N LEU A 4 8.57 -20.56 24.66
CA LEU A 4 7.55 -19.54 24.34
C LEU A 4 8.07 -18.18 24.79
N PHE A 5 8.32 -17.29 23.84
CA PHE A 5 8.79 -15.93 24.10
C PHE A 5 7.58 -15.01 24.12
N PHE A 6 7.28 -14.42 25.29
CA PHE A 6 6.09 -13.62 25.55
C PHE A 6 4.77 -14.25 25.02
N PRO A 7 4.26 -15.30 25.67
CA PRO A 7 3.11 -16.07 25.19
C PRO A 7 1.82 -15.24 25.06
N SER A 8 1.71 -14.09 25.73
CA SER A 8 0.56 -13.18 25.64
C SER A 8 0.75 -12.03 24.66
N LEU A 9 1.91 -11.92 24.00
CA LEU A 9 2.20 -10.80 23.11
C LEU A 9 1.36 -10.88 21.83
N GLN A 10 0.54 -9.87 21.59
CA GLN A 10 -0.33 -9.75 20.42
C GLN A 10 0.19 -8.73 19.41
N VAL A 11 0.82 -7.66 19.90
CA VAL A 11 1.35 -6.57 19.07
C VAL A 11 2.83 -6.39 19.40
N LEU A 12 3.65 -6.29 18.35
CA LEU A 12 5.07 -6.03 18.46
C LEU A 12 5.43 -4.95 17.46
N GLU A 13 6.02 -3.87 17.96
CA GLU A 13 6.42 -2.72 17.17
C GLU A 13 7.89 -2.41 17.43
N LEU A 14 8.68 -2.38 16.37
CA LEU A 14 10.09 -2.04 16.37
C LEU A 14 10.33 -0.91 15.38
N THR A 15 10.72 0.25 15.90
CA THR A 15 10.87 1.46 15.08
C THR A 15 12.25 2.09 15.33
N GLY A 16 12.99 2.34 14.25
CA GLY A 16 14.28 3.04 14.32
C GLY A 16 15.41 2.24 14.96
N MET A 17 15.31 0.90 15.00
CA MET A 17 16.36 0.05 15.55
C MET A 17 17.46 -0.21 14.52
N THR A 18 18.35 0.76 14.36
CA THR A 18 19.40 0.78 13.30
C THR A 18 20.43 -0.34 13.43
N GLU A 19 20.70 -0.79 14.66
CA GLU A 19 21.70 -1.83 14.96
C GLU A 19 21.12 -3.23 15.14
N LEU A 20 19.79 -3.39 15.04
CA LEU A 20 19.15 -4.69 15.24
C LEU A 20 19.45 -5.62 14.06
N LYS A 21 20.45 -6.49 14.23
CA LYS A 21 20.84 -7.50 13.22
C LYS A 21 19.90 -8.70 13.16
N GLY A 22 19.23 -9.02 14.27
CA GLY A 22 18.38 -10.19 14.43
C GLY A 22 17.82 -10.30 15.85
N TRP A 23 16.91 -11.24 16.05
CA TRP A 23 16.17 -11.44 17.29
C TRP A 23 16.94 -12.25 18.34
N TRP A 24 17.95 -12.99 17.90
CA TRP A 24 18.69 -13.95 18.71
C TRP A 24 20.18 -13.84 18.38
N LYS A 25 21.02 -13.79 19.41
CA LYS A 25 22.47 -13.89 19.26
C LYS A 25 22.83 -15.32 18.89
N GLY A 26 23.31 -15.52 17.67
CA GLY A 26 23.91 -16.77 17.20
C GLY A 26 25.13 -16.47 16.36
N VAL A 27 26.27 -16.32 17.06
CA VAL A 27 27.67 -16.33 16.58
C VAL A 27 27.96 -15.47 15.33
N GLU A 28 28.52 -14.28 15.57
CA GLU A 28 29.28 -13.57 14.55
C GLU A 28 30.41 -14.50 14.06
N ALA A 29 30.33 -14.93 12.80
CA ALA A 29 31.47 -15.59 12.16
C ALA A 29 32.61 -14.58 12.11
N ILE A 30 33.71 -14.97 12.76
CA ILE A 30 34.99 -14.28 12.81
C ILE A 30 35.33 -13.79 11.40
N GLU A 31 35.42 -12.47 11.23
CA GLU A 31 36.15 -11.88 10.12
C GLU A 31 37.61 -12.30 10.29
N SER A 32 38.02 -13.38 9.61
CA SER A 32 39.43 -13.71 9.48
C SER A 32 40.05 -12.70 8.52
N THR A 33 40.61 -11.65 9.11
CA THR A 33 41.78 -10.96 8.58
C THR A 33 42.83 -12.00 8.23
N ASN A 34 43.09 -12.20 6.94
CA ASN A 34 44.29 -12.91 6.50
C ASN A 34 45.32 -11.86 6.06
N ASP A 35 46.10 -11.40 7.03
CA ASP A 35 47.48 -11.02 6.79
C ASP A 35 48.40 -12.07 7.44
N SER A 36 49.21 -12.69 6.58
CA SER A 36 50.55 -13.27 6.79
C SER A 36 50.89 -14.16 8.01
N GLU A 37 51.34 -15.37 7.65
CA GLU A 37 52.57 -16.04 8.11
C GLU A 37 52.68 -16.68 9.52
N SER A 38 52.72 -18.02 9.47
CA SER A 38 53.81 -18.88 9.97
C SER A 38 53.73 -19.51 11.38
N THR A 39 53.96 -20.83 11.37
CA THR A 39 54.65 -21.68 12.37
C THR A 39 53.94 -22.20 13.64
N SER A 40 53.67 -23.51 13.58
CA SER A 40 54.06 -24.58 14.52
C SER A 40 53.45 -24.70 15.93
N SER A 41 52.67 -25.78 16.08
CA SER A 41 52.78 -26.83 17.10
C SER A 41 52.48 -26.49 18.57
N SER A 42 51.40 -27.06 19.12
CA SER A 42 51.45 -28.27 19.98
C SER A 42 50.16 -28.42 20.83
N GLU A 43 49.64 -29.64 20.76
CA GLU A 43 48.57 -30.32 21.49
C GLU A 43 48.28 -29.88 22.94
N ILE A 44 46.99 -29.77 23.31
CA ILE A 44 46.43 -30.45 24.50
C ILE A 44 44.99 -30.93 24.18
N VAL A 45 44.83 -32.24 24.34
CA VAL A 45 43.63 -33.08 24.24
C VAL A 45 42.53 -32.66 25.23
N GLY A 46 41.28 -32.58 24.80
CA GLY A 46 40.16 -32.35 25.70
C GLY A 46 38.77 -32.43 25.06
N ALA A 47 38.25 -33.66 24.95
CA ALA A 47 36.84 -34.01 24.79
C ALA A 47 36.06 -33.33 23.65
N GLY A 48 35.97 -34.05 22.53
CA GLY A 48 34.94 -33.82 21.53
C GLY A 48 33.55 -33.84 22.17
N ARG A 49 32.93 -32.67 22.26
CA ARG A 49 31.49 -32.54 22.13
C ARG A 49 31.25 -31.95 20.76
N GLN A 50 30.87 -32.81 19.82
CA GLN A 50 30.03 -32.40 18.70
C GLN A 50 28.82 -31.70 19.33
N TYR A 51 28.87 -30.37 19.37
CA TYR A 51 27.68 -29.59 19.60
C TYR A 51 26.97 -29.52 18.26
N ASP A 52 25.90 -30.30 18.16
CA ASP A 52 25.01 -30.36 17.00
C ASP A 52 24.61 -28.97 16.51
N ASP A 53 24.60 -28.82 15.19
CA ASP A 53 24.05 -27.72 14.36
C ASP A 53 22.53 -27.48 14.55
N HIS A 54 21.92 -27.92 15.66
CA HIS A 54 20.48 -27.98 15.85
C HIS A 54 19.90 -27.16 17.01
N HIS A 55 20.67 -26.23 17.60
CA HIS A 55 20.16 -25.35 18.65
C HIS A 55 19.97 -23.89 18.19
N GLN A 56 19.45 -23.68 16.97
CA GLN A 56 18.57 -22.52 16.74
C GLN A 56 17.30 -22.74 17.57
N LEU A 57 17.32 -22.33 18.83
CA LEU A 57 16.12 -22.26 19.66
C LEU A 57 15.10 -21.39 18.92
N SER A 58 14.12 -22.03 18.28
CA SER A 58 13.02 -21.39 17.57
C SER A 58 12.10 -20.74 18.60
N MET A 59 12.50 -19.55 19.06
CA MET A 59 11.65 -18.68 19.86
C MET A 59 10.47 -18.26 18.98
N GLN A 60 9.27 -18.67 19.40
CA GLN A 60 8.05 -18.53 18.62
C GLN A 60 7.09 -17.55 19.29
N PHE A 61 6.59 -16.59 18.50
CA PHE A 61 5.49 -15.72 18.90
C PHE A 61 4.16 -16.34 18.49
N CYS A 62 3.65 -17.24 19.32
CA CYS A 62 2.46 -18.05 19.00
C CYS A 62 1.15 -17.24 18.99
N ASN A 63 1.12 -16.04 19.57
CA ASN A 63 -0.09 -15.21 19.69
C ASN A 63 0.04 -13.82 19.05
N LEU A 64 1.15 -13.55 18.39
CA LEU A 64 1.35 -12.27 17.71
C LEU A 64 0.43 -12.17 16.50
N SER A 65 -0.43 -11.17 16.50
CA SER A 65 -1.38 -10.86 15.42
C SER A 65 -0.94 -9.67 14.58
N LYS A 66 -0.19 -8.73 15.17
CA LYS A 66 0.32 -7.53 14.50
C LYS A 66 1.83 -7.39 14.71
N LEU A 67 2.57 -7.32 13.61
CA LEU A 67 4.01 -7.08 13.60
C LEU A 67 4.32 -5.83 12.79
N ILE A 68 4.93 -4.84 13.44
CA ILE A 68 5.35 -3.59 12.82
C ILE A 68 6.87 -3.49 12.96
N ILE A 69 7.56 -3.36 11.85
CA ILE A 69 9.01 -3.15 11.80
C ILE A 69 9.28 -2.01 10.83
N GLN A 70 9.82 -0.92 11.36
CA GLN A 70 10.10 0.30 10.61
C GLN A 70 11.53 0.75 10.86
N ASN A 71 12.24 1.13 9.80
CA ASN A 71 13.61 1.66 9.87
C ASN A 71 14.58 0.75 10.64
N CYS A 72 14.56 -0.55 10.31
CA CYS A 72 15.45 -1.57 10.84
C CYS A 72 16.34 -2.17 9.74
N PRO A 73 17.31 -1.41 9.18
CA PRO A 73 18.03 -1.76 7.96
C PRO A 73 18.98 -2.95 8.11
N LYS A 74 19.50 -3.20 9.32
CA LYS A 74 20.41 -4.31 9.60
C LYS A 74 19.68 -5.63 9.89
N LEU A 75 18.35 -5.63 9.97
CA LEU A 75 17.58 -6.81 10.32
C LEU A 75 17.70 -7.86 9.22
N LYS A 76 18.20 -9.06 9.59
CA LYS A 76 18.40 -10.17 8.63
C LYS A 76 17.33 -11.25 8.72
N PHE A 77 16.60 -11.33 9.84
CA PHE A 77 15.67 -12.40 10.12
C PHE A 77 14.42 -11.86 10.81
N LEU A 78 13.27 -12.40 10.45
CA LEU A 78 12.00 -12.20 11.16
C LEU A 78 11.78 -13.34 12.17
N PRO A 79 11.07 -13.09 13.28
CA PRO A 79 10.80 -14.13 14.25
C PRO A 79 9.69 -15.04 13.73
N HIS A 80 9.62 -16.28 14.21
CA HIS A 80 8.55 -17.19 13.77
C HIS A 80 7.22 -16.79 14.43
N CYS A 81 6.28 -16.27 13.64
CA CYS A 81 5.02 -15.72 14.11
C CYS A 81 3.83 -16.18 13.23
N PRO A 82 3.30 -17.39 13.44
CA PRO A 82 2.35 -18.03 12.52
C PRO A 82 0.94 -17.39 12.50
N LYS A 83 0.58 -16.59 13.51
CA LYS A 83 -0.76 -15.97 13.63
C LYS A 83 -0.83 -14.52 13.17
N VAL A 84 0.25 -13.99 12.58
CA VAL A 84 0.27 -12.59 12.14
C VAL A 84 -0.72 -12.38 11.01
N GLU A 85 -1.64 -11.43 11.21
CA GLU A 85 -2.63 -11.00 10.24
C GLU A 85 -2.26 -9.64 9.64
N VAL A 86 -1.54 -8.80 10.39
CA VAL A 86 -1.11 -7.46 9.99
C VAL A 86 0.41 -7.38 10.06
N LEU A 87 1.05 -7.14 8.92
CA LEU A 87 2.50 -7.06 8.79
C LEU A 87 2.91 -5.72 8.16
N THR A 88 3.73 -4.95 8.85
CA THR A 88 4.33 -3.72 8.32
C THR A 88 5.85 -3.89 8.30
N LEU A 89 6.45 -3.78 7.12
CA LEU A 89 7.89 -3.90 6.89
C LEU A 89 8.36 -2.70 6.05
N THR A 90 8.92 -1.68 6.68
CA THR A 90 9.48 -0.52 5.96
C THR A 90 10.87 -0.18 6.48
N GLY A 91 11.73 0.35 5.61
CA GLY A 91 13.15 0.61 5.90
C GLY A 91 13.89 -0.64 6.36
N THR A 92 13.57 -1.81 5.77
CA THR A 92 14.19 -3.10 6.11
C THR A 92 15.18 -3.56 5.05
N ASN A 93 16.00 -4.56 5.36
CA ASN A 93 16.97 -5.09 4.41
C ASN A 93 16.30 -5.71 3.18
N GLU A 94 16.71 -5.36 1.96
CA GLU A 94 16.15 -5.92 0.70
C GLU A 94 16.28 -7.47 0.62
N ARG A 95 17.20 -8.07 1.39
CA ARG A 95 17.36 -9.54 1.50
C ARG A 95 16.50 -10.19 2.59
N LEU A 96 15.69 -9.42 3.30
CA LEU A 96 14.79 -9.91 4.34
C LEU A 96 13.65 -10.70 3.68
N SER A 97 13.90 -11.99 3.41
CA SER A 97 12.88 -12.83 2.80
C SER A 97 11.80 -13.21 3.81
N VAL A 98 10.60 -12.65 3.62
CA VAL A 98 9.39 -13.00 4.38
C VAL A 98 9.09 -14.50 4.27
N LEU A 99 9.55 -15.14 3.19
CA LEU A 99 9.54 -16.60 2.98
C LEU A 99 10.02 -17.40 4.18
N LYS A 100 11.06 -16.96 4.89
CA LYS A 100 11.60 -17.74 6.01
C LYS A 100 10.60 -17.88 7.15
N MET A 101 9.63 -16.96 7.28
CA MET A 101 8.53 -17.11 8.24
C MET A 101 7.54 -18.21 7.83
N ALA A 102 7.31 -18.38 6.52
CA ALA A 102 6.35 -19.32 5.97
C ALA A 102 6.93 -20.73 5.74
N THR A 103 8.23 -20.85 5.46
CA THR A 103 8.85 -22.11 4.99
C THR A 103 9.54 -22.93 6.08
N THR A 104 9.72 -22.41 7.30
CA THR A 104 10.31 -23.18 8.42
C THR A 104 9.42 -24.29 8.98
N THR A 105 8.25 -24.56 8.38
CA THR A 105 7.40 -25.71 8.72
C THR A 105 7.84 -27.04 8.08
N ALA A 106 8.97 -27.09 7.38
CA ALA A 106 9.39 -28.27 6.63
C ALA A 106 10.19 -29.32 7.43
N SER A 107 10.58 -29.09 8.70
CA SER A 107 11.46 -30.04 9.43
C SER A 107 10.86 -30.70 10.68
N CYS A 108 9.57 -30.55 10.97
CA CYS A 108 8.94 -31.33 12.04
C CYS A 108 7.63 -31.94 11.57
N SER A 109 7.69 -33.26 11.34
CA SER A 109 6.54 -34.15 11.28
C SER A 109 5.70 -34.02 12.54
N VAL A 110 4.48 -33.52 12.39
CA VAL A 110 3.21 -33.94 13.04
C VAL A 110 2.16 -32.87 12.70
N SER A 111 1.20 -33.25 11.84
CA SER A 111 -0.18 -32.73 11.77
C SER A 111 -0.40 -31.23 12.09
N GLY A 112 -0.20 -30.37 11.09
CA GLY A 112 -0.72 -29.00 11.10
C GLY A 112 0.25 -28.00 10.47
N ARG A 113 0.11 -27.74 9.18
CA ARG A 113 0.79 -26.61 8.53
C ARG A 113 0.29 -25.32 9.21
N ALA A 114 1.13 -24.68 10.01
CA ALA A 114 0.82 -23.37 10.58
C ALA A 114 1.01 -22.32 9.46
N GLU A 115 -0.07 -22.06 8.74
CA GLU A 115 -0.10 -21.15 7.59
C GLU A 115 -0.27 -19.70 8.07
N LEU A 116 0.54 -18.78 7.51
CA LEU A 116 0.39 -17.35 7.77
C LEU A 116 -0.95 -16.86 7.22
N LYS A 117 -1.79 -16.31 8.10
CA LYS A 117 -3.12 -15.77 7.75
C LYS A 117 -3.06 -14.27 7.48
N LEU A 118 -2.15 -13.87 6.59
CA LEU A 118 -1.88 -12.47 6.34
C LEU A 118 -3.06 -11.79 5.62
N LYS A 119 -3.65 -10.77 6.25
CA LYS A 119 -4.78 -10.00 5.73
C LYS A 119 -4.37 -8.60 5.28
N GLU A 120 -3.40 -8.00 5.96
CA GLU A 120 -2.91 -6.65 5.72
C GLU A 120 -1.40 -6.62 5.66
N LEU A 121 -0.87 -5.94 4.65
CA LEU A 121 0.56 -5.86 4.39
C LEU A 121 0.95 -4.43 4.04
N THR A 122 1.97 -3.91 4.70
CA THR A 122 2.61 -2.63 4.39
C THR A 122 4.06 -2.85 4.04
N MET A 123 4.53 -2.31 2.91
CA MET A 123 5.89 -2.51 2.40
C MET A 123 6.42 -1.33 1.60
N ASP A 124 7.74 -1.24 1.46
CA ASP A 124 8.49 -0.18 0.78
C ASP A 124 9.26 -0.62 -0.48
N ASN A 125 9.23 -1.91 -0.82
CA ASN A 125 9.75 -2.46 -2.08
C ASN A 125 8.81 -3.56 -2.57
N VAL A 126 7.76 -3.16 -3.28
CA VAL A 126 6.64 -4.06 -3.61
C VAL A 126 7.05 -5.16 -4.56
N GLU A 127 7.85 -4.82 -5.57
CA GLU A 127 8.21 -5.75 -6.64
C GLU A 127 8.97 -6.96 -6.09
N ASP A 128 10.06 -6.74 -5.35
CA ASP A 128 10.85 -7.84 -4.79
C ASP A 128 10.12 -8.58 -3.67
N GLN A 129 9.43 -7.84 -2.78
CA GLN A 129 8.80 -8.45 -1.60
C GLN A 129 7.56 -9.27 -1.97
N LEU A 130 6.70 -8.80 -2.87
CA LEU A 130 5.55 -9.60 -3.32
C LEU A 130 5.99 -10.85 -4.07
N MET A 131 7.02 -10.75 -4.92
CA MET A 131 7.57 -11.90 -5.64
C MET A 131 8.24 -12.91 -4.71
N SER A 132 8.72 -12.46 -3.54
CA SER A 132 9.19 -13.35 -2.50
C SER A 132 8.04 -14.06 -1.78
N LEU A 133 6.84 -13.50 -1.67
CA LEU A 133 5.79 -14.11 -0.84
C LEU A 133 5.25 -15.44 -1.40
N PRO A 134 4.94 -16.43 -0.53
CA PRO A 134 4.24 -17.63 -0.97
C PRO A 134 2.89 -17.27 -1.61
N LYS A 135 2.56 -17.91 -2.75
CA LYS A 135 1.30 -17.68 -3.47
C LYS A 135 0.06 -17.84 -2.58
N GLN A 136 0.10 -18.75 -1.62
CA GLN A 136 -0.99 -19.00 -0.67
C GLN A 136 -1.30 -17.79 0.23
N CYS A 137 -0.29 -16.99 0.59
CA CYS A 137 -0.47 -15.76 1.36
C CYS A 137 -1.14 -14.66 0.51
N LEU A 138 -0.80 -14.59 -0.78
CA LEU A 138 -1.36 -13.60 -1.71
C LEU A 138 -2.89 -13.75 -1.85
N HIS A 139 -3.40 -14.98 -1.81
CA HIS A 139 -4.85 -15.25 -1.92
C HIS A 139 -5.68 -14.82 -0.69
N GLN A 140 -5.04 -14.53 0.45
CA GLN A 140 -5.74 -14.08 1.65
C GLN A 140 -5.59 -12.58 1.90
N LEU A 141 -4.64 -11.94 1.22
CA LEU A 141 -4.33 -10.54 1.39
C LEU A 141 -5.48 -9.66 0.89
N SER A 142 -6.10 -8.93 1.81
CA SER A 142 -7.25 -8.06 1.53
C SER A 142 -6.86 -6.58 1.43
N SER A 143 -5.75 -6.19 2.04
CA SER A 143 -5.27 -4.82 2.09
C SER A 143 -3.76 -4.78 1.85
N LEU A 144 -3.33 -3.95 0.91
CA LEU A 144 -1.92 -3.69 0.62
C LEU A 144 -1.67 -2.19 0.70
N THR A 145 -0.68 -1.79 1.49
CA THR A 145 -0.18 -0.42 1.56
C THR A 145 1.27 -0.41 1.09
N VAL A 146 1.56 0.48 0.16
CA VAL A 146 2.91 0.71 -0.36
C VAL A 146 3.37 2.05 0.19
N GLU A 147 4.42 2.06 1.00
CA GLU A 147 4.93 3.29 1.63
C GLU A 147 6.40 3.49 1.27
N TRP A 148 6.76 4.72 0.86
CA TRP A 148 8.17 5.12 0.63
C TRP A 148 8.90 4.33 -0.47
N ASP A 149 8.16 3.68 -1.38
CA ASP A 149 8.76 2.96 -2.50
C ASP A 149 9.23 3.94 -3.58
N GLY A 150 10.45 4.42 -3.40
CA GLY A 150 11.13 5.32 -4.33
C GLY A 150 11.59 4.63 -5.61
N LYS A 151 11.54 3.29 -5.72
CA LYS A 151 11.89 2.56 -6.94
C LYS A 151 10.66 2.13 -7.74
N LEU A 152 9.46 2.21 -7.14
CA LEU A 152 8.21 1.76 -7.73
C LEU A 152 7.98 2.42 -9.08
N VAL A 153 8.08 1.60 -10.13
CA VAL A 153 7.68 1.93 -11.49
C VAL A 153 6.70 0.86 -11.93
N ASN A 154 5.67 1.25 -12.67
CA ASN A 154 4.77 0.28 -13.31
C ASN A 154 5.54 -0.55 -14.33
N THR A 155 6.03 -1.72 -13.91
CA THR A 155 6.74 -2.71 -14.74
C THR A 155 5.84 -3.93 -14.97
N LYS A 156 6.14 -4.73 -16.01
CA LYS A 156 5.38 -5.96 -16.29
C LYS A 156 5.42 -6.96 -15.13
N SER A 157 6.57 -7.08 -14.47
CA SER A 157 6.78 -7.91 -13.27
C SER A 157 5.89 -7.49 -12.11
N LEU A 158 5.76 -6.19 -11.85
CA LEU A 158 4.82 -5.67 -10.88
C LEU A 158 3.36 -6.01 -11.25
N GLY A 159 3.04 -5.99 -12.55
CA GLY A 159 1.73 -6.44 -13.04
C GLY A 159 1.44 -7.91 -12.77
N GLU A 160 2.42 -8.79 -12.93
CA GLU A 160 2.29 -10.22 -12.56
C GLU A 160 2.06 -10.39 -11.05
N ALA A 161 2.76 -9.60 -10.23
CA ALA A 161 2.57 -9.60 -8.77
C ALA A 161 1.15 -9.15 -8.37
N PHE A 162 0.62 -8.09 -8.99
CA PHE A 162 -0.76 -7.66 -8.76
C PHE A 162 -1.79 -8.63 -9.33
N ALA A 163 -1.50 -9.32 -10.45
CA ALA A 163 -2.37 -10.36 -10.98
C ALA A 163 -2.59 -11.49 -9.97
N ALA A 164 -1.55 -11.86 -9.19
CA ALA A 164 -1.68 -12.85 -8.12
C ALA A 164 -2.61 -12.40 -6.97
N LEU A 165 -2.80 -11.09 -6.80
CA LEU A 165 -3.65 -10.45 -5.79
C LEU A 165 -5.08 -10.12 -6.28
N SER A 166 -5.36 -10.35 -7.57
CA SER A 166 -6.59 -9.91 -8.25
C SER A 166 -7.91 -10.35 -7.59
N TYR A 167 -7.95 -11.53 -6.98
CA TYR A 167 -9.16 -12.11 -6.38
C TYR A 167 -9.38 -11.69 -4.92
N SER A 168 -8.30 -11.39 -4.19
CA SER A 168 -8.29 -11.21 -2.74
C SER A 168 -8.26 -9.73 -2.34
N LEU A 169 -7.53 -8.91 -3.08
CA LEU A 169 -7.29 -7.53 -2.70
C LEU A 169 -8.57 -6.69 -2.81
N ARG A 170 -8.85 -5.93 -1.75
CA ARG A 170 -9.99 -5.01 -1.63
C ARG A 170 -9.54 -3.57 -1.39
N ARG A 171 -8.36 -3.38 -0.79
CA ARG A 171 -7.81 -2.06 -0.50
C ARG A 171 -6.37 -1.98 -0.99
N LEU A 172 -6.05 -0.90 -1.69
CA LEU A 172 -4.72 -0.60 -2.16
C LEU A 172 -4.43 0.87 -1.89
N LYS A 173 -3.34 1.13 -1.19
CA LYS A 173 -2.90 2.48 -0.87
C LYS A 173 -1.45 2.66 -1.29
N PHE A 174 -1.17 3.75 -2.00
CA PHE A 174 0.18 4.22 -2.29
C PHE A 174 0.46 5.46 -1.46
N SER A 175 1.61 5.50 -0.78
CA SER A 175 2.06 6.62 0.04
C SER A 175 3.52 6.88 -0.23
N TYR A 176 3.89 8.12 -0.53
CA TYR A 176 5.29 8.50 -0.80
C TYR A 176 5.95 7.69 -1.93
N CYS A 177 5.16 7.27 -2.93
CA CYS A 177 5.65 6.53 -4.11
C CYS A 177 6.07 7.52 -5.21
N LEU A 178 7.27 8.06 -5.11
CA LEU A 178 7.73 9.21 -5.91
C LEU A 178 7.95 8.91 -7.39
N ASN A 179 8.12 7.64 -7.77
CA ASN A 179 8.34 7.21 -9.15
C ASN A 179 7.13 6.54 -9.81
N LEU A 180 6.02 6.39 -9.07
CA LEU A 180 4.78 5.83 -9.62
C LEU A 180 4.19 6.80 -10.64
N ARG A 181 4.24 6.44 -11.93
CA ARG A 181 3.79 7.34 -13.01
C ARG A 181 2.34 7.14 -13.41
N SER A 182 1.82 5.92 -13.26
CA SER A 182 0.58 5.50 -13.92
C SER A 182 -0.12 4.38 -13.14
N ILE A 183 -1.35 4.05 -13.53
CA ILE A 183 -2.05 2.82 -13.09
C ILE A 183 -2.00 1.69 -14.13
N SER A 184 -1.44 1.93 -15.32
CA SER A 184 -1.33 0.91 -16.37
C SER A 184 -0.28 -0.16 -16.03
N GLN A 185 -0.32 -1.28 -16.76
CA GLN A 185 0.66 -2.39 -16.66
C GLN A 185 0.64 -3.16 -15.33
N GLY A 186 -0.50 -3.24 -14.65
CA GLY A 186 -0.63 -4.16 -13.53
C GLY A 186 -1.86 -4.00 -12.65
N LEU A 187 -2.24 -2.74 -12.36
CA LEU A 187 -3.37 -2.49 -11.47
C LEU A 187 -4.72 -2.88 -12.09
N GLU A 188 -4.80 -2.95 -13.42
CA GLU A 188 -5.98 -3.41 -14.17
C GLU A 188 -6.43 -4.83 -13.82
N HIS A 189 -5.56 -5.67 -13.25
CA HIS A 189 -5.94 -7.01 -12.80
C HIS A 189 -6.74 -6.98 -11.49
N LEU A 190 -6.67 -5.90 -10.71
CA LEU A 190 -7.29 -5.77 -9.38
C LEU A 190 -8.78 -5.40 -9.49
N THR A 191 -9.54 -6.18 -10.26
CA THR A 191 -10.96 -5.90 -10.57
C THR A 191 -11.88 -5.95 -9.35
N LYS A 192 -11.45 -6.59 -8.24
CA LYS A 192 -12.18 -6.67 -6.96
C LYS A 192 -11.88 -5.53 -5.99
N LEU A 193 -11.03 -4.57 -6.39
CA LEU A 193 -10.65 -3.46 -5.52
C LEU A 193 -11.86 -2.59 -5.18
N GLU A 194 -12.04 -2.31 -3.88
CA GLU A 194 -13.11 -1.49 -3.33
C GLU A 194 -12.63 -0.11 -2.91
N LYS A 195 -11.37 -0.01 -2.47
CA LYS A 195 -10.72 1.24 -2.05
C LYS A 195 -9.36 1.41 -2.72
N LEU A 196 -9.15 2.57 -3.32
CA LEU A 196 -7.88 2.96 -3.92
C LEU A 196 -7.47 4.33 -3.40
N GLU A 197 -6.25 4.45 -2.91
CA GLU A 197 -5.76 5.67 -2.26
C GLU A 197 -4.37 6.02 -2.78
N PHE A 198 -4.18 7.29 -3.16
CA PHE A 198 -2.88 7.85 -3.51
C PHE A 198 -2.58 9.02 -2.59
N PHE A 199 -1.43 8.95 -1.92
CA PHE A 199 -0.94 9.99 -1.03
C PHE A 199 0.51 10.34 -1.39
N GLU A 200 0.74 11.58 -1.76
CA GLU A 200 2.09 12.11 -2.01
C GLU A 200 2.85 11.30 -3.09
N CYS A 201 2.23 11.14 -4.26
CA CYS A 201 2.83 10.54 -5.45
C CYS A 201 3.16 11.64 -6.46
N GLU A 202 4.38 12.21 -6.37
CA GLU A 202 4.74 13.47 -7.05
C GLU A 202 4.70 13.40 -8.59
N VAL A 203 5.17 12.30 -9.18
CA VAL A 203 5.20 12.14 -10.64
C VAL A 203 3.97 11.43 -11.21
N PHE A 204 3.02 11.05 -10.35
CA PHE A 204 1.85 10.29 -10.75
C PHE A 204 0.96 11.14 -11.63
N ASP A 205 0.88 10.75 -12.90
CA ASP A 205 0.03 11.40 -13.87
C ASP A 205 -1.18 10.52 -14.13
N VAL A 206 -2.30 10.96 -13.57
CA VAL A 206 -3.57 10.24 -13.66
C VAL A 206 -4.11 10.21 -15.11
N SER A 207 -3.63 11.10 -15.98
CA SER A 207 -4.12 11.37 -17.35
C SER A 207 -3.29 10.73 -18.47
N VAL A 208 -2.06 10.25 -18.20
CA VAL A 208 -1.11 9.77 -19.23
C VAL A 208 -1.61 8.58 -20.06
N ASN A 209 -2.58 7.81 -19.59
CA ASN A 209 -3.13 6.68 -20.34
C ASN A 209 -4.25 7.06 -21.31
N GLU A 210 -4.51 8.35 -21.53
CA GLU A 210 -5.55 8.84 -22.46
C GLU A 210 -5.04 9.01 -23.90
N GLN A 211 -3.73 8.92 -24.14
CA GLN A 211 -3.20 9.08 -25.49
C GLN A 211 -3.37 7.79 -26.32
N PRO A 212 -3.93 7.89 -27.54
CA PRO A 212 -4.11 6.75 -28.42
C PRO A 212 -2.74 6.27 -28.89
N THR A 213 -2.32 5.09 -28.42
CA THR A 213 -1.30 4.34 -29.15
C THR A 213 -1.91 4.00 -30.50
N THR A 214 -1.29 4.49 -31.57
CA THR A 214 -1.68 4.26 -32.97
C THR A 214 -1.54 2.78 -33.33
N SER A 215 -2.45 1.95 -32.87
CA SER A 215 -2.55 0.55 -33.27
C SER A 215 -4.02 0.16 -33.24
N LYS A 216 -4.61 0.14 -34.45
CA LYS A 216 -5.94 -0.38 -34.70
C LYS A 216 -5.95 -1.86 -34.33
N GLU A 217 -6.54 -2.21 -33.21
CA GLU A 217 -7.22 -3.48 -32.95
C GLU A 217 -7.87 -3.43 -31.56
N GLY A 218 -9.05 -4.05 -31.45
CA GLY A 218 -10.05 -3.78 -30.41
C GLY A 218 -9.60 -3.99 -28.96
N ASP A 219 -10.34 -3.30 -28.08
CA ASP A 219 -10.12 -3.13 -26.63
C ASP A 219 -8.99 -2.17 -26.24
N GLU A 220 -9.29 -0.87 -26.42
CA GLU A 220 -8.69 0.22 -25.66
C GLU A 220 -8.89 -0.03 -24.15
N MET A 221 -7.94 -0.75 -23.53
CA MET A 221 -7.87 -1.02 -22.10
C MET A 221 -7.52 0.28 -21.36
N MET A 222 -8.49 1.18 -21.23
CA MET A 222 -8.44 2.29 -20.30
C MET A 222 -8.31 1.70 -18.88
N PRO A 223 -7.21 1.88 -18.16
CA PRO A 223 -6.93 1.12 -16.94
C PRO A 223 -7.95 1.39 -15.82
N TRP A 224 -8.62 2.55 -15.85
CA TRP A 224 -9.74 2.87 -14.95
C TRP A 224 -10.98 1.98 -15.17
N LYS A 225 -11.22 1.46 -16.38
CA LYS A 225 -12.37 0.59 -16.66
C LYS A 225 -12.33 -0.71 -15.87
N ALA A 226 -11.14 -1.20 -15.52
CA ALA A 226 -10.98 -2.40 -14.69
C ALA A 226 -11.66 -2.28 -13.32
N PHE A 227 -11.73 -1.06 -12.79
CA PHE A 227 -12.28 -0.79 -11.46
C PHE A 227 -13.77 -0.45 -11.46
N LYS A 228 -14.42 -0.38 -12.63
CA LYS A 228 -15.82 0.04 -12.80
C LYS A 228 -16.81 -0.69 -11.88
N THR A 229 -16.56 -1.96 -11.58
CA THR A 229 -17.54 -2.82 -10.91
C THR A 229 -17.52 -2.73 -9.39
N ASN A 230 -16.34 -2.67 -8.76
CA ASN A 230 -16.22 -2.82 -7.30
C ASN A 230 -15.70 -1.58 -6.58
N LEU A 231 -15.05 -0.65 -7.27
CA LEU A 231 -14.41 0.49 -6.63
C LEU A 231 -15.47 1.47 -6.09
N ARG A 232 -15.42 1.73 -4.78
CA ARG A 232 -16.38 2.55 -4.04
C ARG A 232 -15.73 3.77 -3.40
N PHE A 233 -14.44 3.72 -3.13
CA PHE A 233 -13.70 4.79 -2.48
C PHE A 233 -12.44 5.12 -3.28
N LEU A 234 -12.25 6.40 -3.57
CA LEU A 234 -11.07 6.92 -4.24
C LEU A 234 -10.57 8.17 -3.51
N LEU A 235 -9.29 8.15 -3.15
CA LEU A 235 -8.60 9.29 -2.53
C LEU A 235 -7.41 9.70 -3.39
N PHE A 236 -7.35 10.98 -3.73
CA PHE A 236 -6.16 11.62 -4.28
C PHE A 236 -5.70 12.72 -3.33
N SER A 237 -4.51 12.56 -2.75
CA SER A 237 -3.95 13.54 -1.84
C SER A 237 -2.51 13.90 -2.13
N ARG A 238 -2.20 15.20 -2.04
CA ARG A 238 -0.85 15.75 -2.27
C ARG A 238 -0.27 15.35 -3.64
N LEU A 239 -1.10 15.35 -4.69
CA LEU A 239 -0.66 15.06 -6.07
C LEU A 239 -0.30 16.37 -6.79
N SER A 240 0.99 16.68 -6.87
CA SER A 240 1.50 17.96 -7.37
C SER A 240 1.27 18.19 -8.88
N LYS A 241 1.12 17.14 -9.68
CA LYS A 241 0.87 17.25 -11.14
C LYS A 241 -0.60 17.18 -11.53
N MET A 242 -1.51 16.91 -10.59
CA MET A 242 -2.91 16.69 -10.89
C MET A 242 -3.64 18.01 -11.11
N VAL A 243 -3.90 18.36 -12.37
CA VAL A 243 -4.64 19.58 -12.75
C VAL A 243 -6.14 19.34 -12.83
N SER A 244 -6.57 18.16 -13.29
CA SER A 244 -7.97 17.77 -13.41
C SER A 244 -8.13 16.26 -13.16
N LEU A 245 -9.38 15.80 -13.02
CA LEU A 245 -9.67 14.36 -12.97
C LEU A 245 -9.53 13.77 -14.39
N PRO A 246 -8.88 12.60 -14.56
CA PRO A 246 -8.75 11.96 -15.87
C PRO A 246 -10.10 11.46 -16.40
N SER A 247 -10.28 11.51 -17.71
CA SER A 247 -11.51 11.10 -18.39
C SER A 247 -11.88 9.64 -18.14
N GLY A 248 -10.90 8.76 -17.90
CA GLY A 248 -11.15 7.35 -17.59
C GLY A 248 -12.00 7.11 -16.34
N LEU A 249 -12.00 8.04 -15.37
CA LEU A 249 -12.80 7.92 -14.14
C LEU A 249 -14.31 8.02 -14.40
N GLN A 250 -14.74 8.56 -15.55
CA GLN A 250 -16.16 8.64 -15.93
C GLN A 250 -16.88 7.29 -15.93
N HIS A 251 -16.12 6.19 -16.03
CA HIS A 251 -16.64 4.83 -16.04
C HIS A 251 -16.90 4.25 -14.65
N LEU A 252 -16.45 4.90 -13.57
CA LEU A 252 -16.59 4.40 -12.20
C LEU A 252 -17.97 4.67 -11.61
N THR A 253 -19.02 4.18 -12.26
CA THR A 253 -20.43 4.46 -11.92
C THR A 253 -20.85 3.95 -10.53
N ASN A 254 -20.09 3.05 -9.92
CA ASN A 254 -20.31 2.50 -8.57
C ASN A 254 -19.50 3.22 -7.47
N LEU A 255 -18.70 4.24 -7.83
CA LEU A 255 -17.95 5.03 -6.87
C LEU A 255 -18.92 5.76 -5.95
N ARG A 256 -18.70 5.66 -4.63
CA ARG A 256 -19.54 6.28 -3.59
C ARG A 256 -18.87 7.46 -2.94
N CYS A 257 -17.55 7.45 -2.84
CA CYS A 257 -16.80 8.43 -2.08
C CYS A 257 -15.57 8.86 -2.88
N LEU A 258 -15.47 10.16 -3.19
CA LEU A 258 -14.35 10.78 -3.87
C LEU A 258 -13.76 11.88 -2.99
N LEU A 259 -12.51 11.71 -2.58
CA LEU A 259 -11.79 12.68 -1.74
C LEU A 259 -10.62 13.27 -2.54
N LEU A 260 -10.57 14.58 -2.61
CA LEU A 260 -9.45 15.36 -3.15
C LEU A 260 -8.90 16.23 -2.02
N MET A 261 -7.65 16.00 -1.63
CA MET A 261 -7.05 16.69 -0.48
C MET A 261 -5.66 17.23 -0.79
N LEU A 262 -5.38 18.51 -0.52
CA LEU A 262 -4.04 19.09 -0.62
C LEU A 262 -3.45 19.00 -2.04
N ASN A 263 -4.30 19.06 -3.07
CA ASN A 263 -3.88 19.04 -4.47
C ASN A 263 -3.74 20.49 -4.97
N LEU A 264 -2.55 21.06 -4.78
CA LEU A 264 -2.29 22.50 -4.97
C LEU A 264 -2.41 22.98 -6.42
N GLU A 265 -2.25 22.08 -7.40
CA GLU A 265 -2.36 22.39 -8.83
C GLU A 265 -3.72 22.02 -9.43
N PHE A 266 -4.65 21.48 -8.63
CA PHE A 266 -5.96 21.02 -9.10
C PHE A 266 -6.89 22.20 -9.39
N ARG A 267 -7.38 22.30 -10.63
CA ARG A 267 -8.11 23.47 -11.16
C ARG A 267 -9.54 23.19 -11.53
N GLU A 268 -9.86 21.97 -11.95
CA GLU A 268 -11.18 21.67 -12.49
C GLU A 268 -11.64 20.24 -12.20
N ILE A 269 -12.94 20.12 -11.91
CA ILE A 269 -13.67 18.86 -11.91
C ILE A 269 -14.43 18.80 -13.24
N PRO A 270 -14.19 17.80 -14.11
CA PRO A 270 -14.85 17.73 -15.41
C PRO A 270 -16.37 17.51 -15.34
N GLU A 271 -17.09 17.93 -16.38
CA GLU A 271 -18.55 17.78 -16.50
C GLU A 271 -19.04 16.32 -16.53
N TRP A 272 -18.18 15.39 -16.94
CA TRP A 272 -18.48 13.95 -16.87
C TRP A 272 -18.63 13.46 -15.43
N ILE A 273 -18.34 14.25 -14.39
CA ILE A 273 -18.62 13.90 -12.99
C ILE A 273 -20.08 13.45 -12.81
N SER A 274 -21.00 13.98 -13.63
CA SER A 274 -22.41 13.57 -13.70
C SER A 274 -22.63 12.09 -14.02
N CYS A 275 -21.63 11.39 -14.59
CA CYS A 275 -21.65 9.95 -14.84
C CYS A 275 -21.47 9.12 -13.56
N LEU A 276 -20.95 9.69 -12.47
CA LEU A 276 -20.76 9.00 -11.19
C LEU A 276 -22.08 8.91 -10.41
N SER A 277 -23.07 8.23 -10.98
CA SER A 277 -24.46 8.21 -10.49
C SER A 277 -24.63 7.64 -9.08
N SER A 278 -23.68 6.83 -8.59
CA SER A 278 -23.69 6.28 -7.22
C SER A 278 -22.88 7.12 -6.22
N LEU A 279 -22.36 8.29 -6.61
CA LEU A 279 -21.53 9.11 -5.73
C LEU A 279 -22.40 9.65 -4.59
N GLU A 280 -22.07 9.26 -3.36
CA GLU A 280 -22.75 9.64 -2.12
C GLU A 280 -22.01 10.78 -1.41
N GLU A 281 -20.70 10.87 -1.59
CA GLU A 281 -19.83 11.83 -0.90
C GLU A 281 -18.72 12.38 -1.80
N LEU A 282 -18.61 13.71 -1.83
CA LEU A 282 -17.53 14.45 -2.46
C LEU A 282 -16.87 15.37 -1.42
N GLN A 283 -15.58 15.20 -1.18
CA GLN A 283 -14.80 16.11 -0.34
C GLN A 283 -13.68 16.78 -1.13
N LEU A 284 -13.60 18.10 -0.99
CA LEU A 284 -12.62 18.98 -1.60
C LEU A 284 -11.94 19.75 -0.46
N ILE A 285 -10.72 19.37 -0.12
CA ILE A 285 -9.99 19.92 1.03
C ILE A 285 -8.67 20.49 0.57
N ASP A 286 -8.41 21.77 0.83
CA ASP A 286 -7.14 22.43 0.50
C ASP A 286 -6.77 22.27 -0.99
N CYS A 287 -7.70 22.69 -1.87
CA CYS A 287 -7.53 22.75 -3.31
C CYS A 287 -7.60 24.22 -3.76
N PRO A 288 -6.54 25.02 -3.54
CA PRO A 288 -6.60 26.49 -3.65
C PRO A 288 -6.84 27.01 -5.06
N LYS A 289 -6.52 26.23 -6.11
CA LYS A 289 -6.72 26.62 -7.51
C LYS A 289 -8.03 26.11 -8.11
N LEU A 290 -8.83 25.37 -7.36
CA LEU A 290 -10.16 24.95 -7.78
C LEU A 290 -11.10 26.10 -7.53
N THR A 291 -11.61 26.71 -8.59
CA THR A 291 -12.34 27.98 -8.49
C THR A 291 -13.83 27.86 -8.72
N TYR A 292 -14.34 26.73 -9.23
CA TYR A 292 -15.79 26.51 -9.45
C TYR A 292 -16.15 25.02 -9.41
N LEU A 293 -17.45 24.74 -9.18
CA LEU A 293 -18.03 23.41 -9.38
C LEU A 293 -18.59 23.25 -10.81
N PRO A 294 -18.54 22.05 -11.42
CA PRO A 294 -19.17 21.78 -12.73
C PRO A 294 -20.70 21.76 -12.65
N GLU A 295 -21.38 22.07 -13.76
CA GLU A 295 -22.84 22.02 -13.84
C GLU A 295 -23.37 20.60 -13.67
N GLY A 296 -22.60 19.60 -14.12
CA GLY A 296 -22.90 18.18 -13.98
C GLY A 296 -23.14 17.71 -12.54
N LEU A 297 -22.67 18.44 -11.53
CA LEU A 297 -22.90 18.09 -10.13
C LEU A 297 -24.40 18.08 -9.75
N SER A 298 -25.21 18.93 -10.42
CA SER A 298 -26.67 18.99 -10.24
C SER A 298 -27.38 17.68 -10.60
N LYS A 299 -26.75 16.83 -11.41
CA LYS A 299 -27.30 15.54 -11.85
C LYS A 299 -27.00 14.39 -10.88
N LEU A 300 -26.16 14.61 -9.87
CA LEU A 300 -25.76 13.60 -8.90
C LEU A 300 -26.82 13.42 -7.81
N ILE A 301 -27.92 12.75 -8.15
CA ILE A 301 -29.06 12.55 -7.25
C ILE A 301 -28.73 11.75 -5.98
N SER A 302 -27.69 10.91 -6.02
CA SER A 302 -27.23 10.11 -4.87
C SER A 302 -26.34 10.89 -3.92
N LEU A 303 -25.87 12.09 -4.31
CA LEU A 303 -24.92 12.88 -3.55
C LEU A 303 -25.58 13.39 -2.27
N ASN A 304 -25.13 12.83 -1.14
CA ASN A 304 -25.67 13.10 0.18
C ASN A 304 -24.81 14.10 0.96
N SER A 305 -23.49 14.09 0.71
CA SER A 305 -22.52 14.93 1.41
C SER A 305 -21.60 15.66 0.43
N LEU A 306 -21.50 16.97 0.57
CA LEU A 306 -20.52 17.83 -0.10
C LEU A 306 -19.73 18.60 0.96
N ILE A 307 -18.42 18.37 1.01
CA ILE A 307 -17.52 19.04 1.96
C ILE A 307 -16.49 19.85 1.16
N ILE A 308 -16.43 21.14 1.41
CA ILE A 308 -15.49 22.10 0.81
C ILE A 308 -14.80 22.83 1.96
N ILE A 309 -13.51 22.59 2.12
CA ILE A 309 -12.70 23.13 3.22
C ILE A 309 -11.39 23.67 2.66
N GLU A 310 -10.97 24.87 3.06
CA GLU A 310 -9.72 25.51 2.59
C GLU A 310 -9.62 25.64 1.04
N CYS A 311 -10.72 25.94 0.36
CA CYS A 311 -10.73 26.17 -1.09
C CYS A 311 -11.20 27.62 -1.37
N PRO A 312 -10.34 28.65 -1.26
CA PRO A 312 -10.78 30.04 -1.06
C PRO A 312 -11.79 30.56 -2.10
N GLU A 313 -11.47 30.43 -3.39
CA GLU A 313 -12.39 30.89 -4.45
C GLU A 313 -13.67 30.06 -4.53
N LEU A 314 -13.55 28.74 -4.33
CA LEU A 314 -14.69 27.82 -4.35
C LEU A 314 -15.62 28.04 -3.15
N THR A 315 -15.06 28.26 -1.96
CA THR A 315 -15.81 28.52 -0.74
C THR A 315 -16.69 29.75 -0.92
N GLU A 316 -16.14 30.86 -1.42
CA GLU A 316 -16.91 32.09 -1.67
C GLU A 316 -18.07 31.84 -2.65
N ARG A 317 -17.84 31.06 -3.71
CA ARG A 317 -18.89 30.71 -4.68
C ARG A 317 -19.92 29.71 -4.16
N CYS A 318 -19.57 28.88 -3.19
CA CYS A 318 -20.46 27.89 -2.59
C CYS A 318 -21.12 28.40 -1.29
N ARG A 319 -20.74 29.57 -0.79
CA ARG A 319 -21.25 30.13 0.45
C ARG A 319 -22.73 30.50 0.31
N ARG A 320 -23.58 29.79 1.07
CA ARG A 320 -25.02 30.08 1.14
C ARG A 320 -25.26 31.45 1.81
N PRO A 321 -26.37 32.15 1.48
CA PRO A 321 -27.44 31.73 0.55
C PRO A 321 -27.21 32.13 -0.91
N ASN A 322 -26.27 33.04 -1.21
CA ASN A 322 -26.16 33.71 -2.50
C ASN A 322 -25.00 33.21 -3.37
N GLY A 323 -24.34 32.11 -2.98
CA GLY A 323 -23.23 31.54 -3.73
C GLY A 323 -23.62 31.16 -5.15
N LEU A 324 -22.81 31.57 -6.13
CA LEU A 324 -23.03 31.31 -7.56
C LEU A 324 -23.15 29.82 -7.91
N ASP A 325 -22.48 28.96 -7.15
CA ASP A 325 -22.49 27.52 -7.37
C ASP A 325 -23.57 26.79 -6.54
N CYS A 326 -24.32 27.47 -5.69
CA CYS A 326 -25.42 26.88 -4.89
C CYS A 326 -26.45 26.08 -5.71
N PRO A 327 -26.88 26.50 -6.92
CA PRO A 327 -27.77 25.71 -7.75
C PRO A 327 -27.21 24.34 -8.15
N LYS A 328 -25.89 24.15 -8.13
CA LYS A 328 -25.23 22.90 -8.55
C LYS A 328 -25.33 21.79 -7.50
N PHE A 329 -25.65 22.15 -6.25
CA PHE A 329 -25.75 21.22 -5.12
C PHE A 329 -26.97 21.48 -4.24
N HIS A 330 -28.02 22.12 -4.76
CA HIS A 330 -29.21 22.45 -3.98
C HIS A 330 -29.93 21.21 -3.43
N HIS A 331 -29.78 20.06 -4.10
CA HIS A 331 -30.38 18.78 -3.73
C HIS A 331 -29.59 18.03 -2.66
N VAL A 332 -28.35 18.47 -2.36
CA VAL A 332 -27.47 17.82 -1.40
C VAL A 332 -27.86 18.25 0.02
N PRO A 333 -28.24 17.31 0.91
CA PRO A 333 -28.73 17.63 2.25
C PRO A 333 -27.61 18.08 3.20
N ILE A 334 -26.44 17.44 3.13
CA ILE A 334 -25.30 17.76 4.01
C ILE A 334 -24.27 18.52 3.20
N VAL A 335 -24.15 19.83 3.46
CA VAL A 335 -23.17 20.69 2.82
C VAL A 335 -22.37 21.43 3.87
N ILE A 336 -21.06 21.23 3.86
CA ILE A 336 -20.12 21.93 4.73
C ILE A 336 -19.20 22.75 3.83
N VAL A 337 -19.25 24.07 3.96
CA VAL A 337 -18.34 24.99 3.28
C VAL A 337 -17.66 25.84 4.35
N LYS A 338 -16.33 25.74 4.46
CA LYS A 338 -15.54 26.45 5.47
C LYS A 338 -14.20 26.92 4.90
N ASP A 339 -13.80 28.13 5.27
CA ASP A 339 -12.41 28.56 5.22
C ASP A 339 -11.79 28.34 6.62
N SER A 340 -10.47 28.37 6.73
CA SER A 340 -9.76 28.20 8.01
C SER A 340 -10.28 29.14 9.09
N TRP A 341 -10.19 28.64 10.33
CA TRP A 341 -10.64 29.26 11.58
C TRP A 341 -9.96 30.59 11.89
#